data_AF-A0A536S082-F1
#
_entry.id   AF-A0A536S082-F1
#
_cell.length_a   1.000
_cell.length_b   1.000
_cell.length_c   1.000
_cell.angle_alpha   90.00
_cell.angle_beta   90.00
_cell.angle_gamma   90.00
#
_symmetry.space_group_name_H-M   'P 1'
#
loop_
_entity.id
_entity.type
_entity.pdbx_description
1 polymer ?
#
loop_
_entity_poly.entity_id
_entity_poly.type
_entity_poly.pdbx_seq_one_letter_code
_entity_poly.pdbx_strand_id
1 'polypeptide(L)' 'MSDPDYTALDRLMPHPVYALQHWVSVLNPSVGTFESVVKPLLEEAHARVARAPRKQAQRSSP' A
#
# COMPACT_ATOMS: atom_id res chain seq x y z
N MET A 1 5.30 2.79 19.71
CA MET A 1 4.45 3.29 18.60
C MET A 1 3.24 3.92 19.25
N SER A 2 2.85 5.13 18.83
CA SER A 2 1.58 5.72 19.28
C SER A 2 0.44 4.91 18.68
N ASP A 3 -0.71 4.87 19.37
CA ASP A 3 -1.91 4.23 18.84
C ASP A 3 -2.31 4.86 17.49
N PRO A 4 -2.88 4.06 16.55
CA PRO A 4 -3.35 4.58 15.28
C PRO A 4 -4.45 5.63 15.47
N ASP A 5 -4.35 6.75 14.76
CA ASP A 5 -5.45 7.71 14.65
C ASP A 5 -6.44 7.25 13.57
N TYR A 6 -7.55 6.66 14.01
CA TYR A 6 -8.61 6.16 13.15
C TYR A 6 -9.44 7.26 12.46
N THR A 7 -9.23 8.52 12.83
CA THR A 7 -9.99 9.67 12.33
C THR A 7 -9.22 10.53 11.34
N ALA A 8 -7.91 10.26 11.16
CA ALA A 8 -7.07 10.98 10.22
C ALA A 8 -7.52 10.72 8.76
N LEU A 9 -8.16 11.72 8.16
CA LEU A 9 -8.57 11.73 6.76
C LEU A 9 -7.44 12.24 5.86
N ASP A 10 -7.49 11.84 4.59
CA ASP A 10 -6.65 12.37 3.50
C ASP A 10 -5.14 12.29 3.78
N ARG A 11 -4.71 11.29 4.55
CA ARG A 11 -3.31 11.08 4.93
C ARG A 11 -2.88 9.63 4.74
N LEU A 12 -1.70 9.44 4.15
CA LEU A 12 -1.04 8.14 4.12
C LEU A 12 -0.49 7.81 5.50
N MET A 13 -0.87 6.65 6.04
CA MET A 13 -0.47 6.19 7.37
C MET A 13 -0.24 4.67 7.40
N PRO A 14 0.49 4.14 8.39
CA PRO A 14 0.58 2.69 8.61
C PRO A 14 -0.81 2.08 8.84
N HIS A 15 -1.06 0.89 8.30
CA HIS A 15 -2.36 0.22 8.49
C HIS A 15 -2.59 -0.10 9.96
N PRO A 16 -3.72 0.27 10.58
CA PRO A 16 -3.94 0.16 12.02
C PRO A 16 -3.84 -1.28 12.57
N VAL A 17 -4.05 -2.28 11.71
CA VAL A 17 -3.97 -3.72 12.08
C VAL A 17 -2.72 -4.40 11.50
N TYR A 18 -2.19 -3.90 10.37
CA TYR A 18 -1.20 -4.64 9.56
C TYR A 18 0.10 -3.86 9.31
N ALA A 19 0.34 -2.80 10.09
CA ALA A 19 1.55 -1.98 9.97
C ALA A 19 2.83 -2.82 10.04
N LEU A 20 2.85 -3.86 10.88
CA LEU A 20 4.00 -4.76 11.03
C LEU A 20 4.27 -5.63 9.79
N GLN A 21 3.28 -5.81 8.92
CA GLN A 21 3.44 -6.48 7.62
C GLN A 21 3.79 -5.49 6.50
N HIS A 22 4.16 -4.26 6.85
CA HIS A 22 4.46 -3.15 5.93
C HIS A 22 3.26 -2.69 5.10
N TRP A 23 2.06 -2.80 5.65
CA TRP A 23 0.86 -2.26 5.01
C TRP A 23 0.63 -0.81 5.38
N VAL A 24 0.13 -0.04 4.42
CA VAL A 24 -0.25 1.36 4.56
C VAL A 24 -1.73 1.53 4.21
N SER A 25 -2.36 2.57 4.73
CA SER A 25 -3.75 2.94 4.47
C SER A 25 -3.91 4.45 4.34
N VAL A 26 -4.96 4.87 3.64
CA VAL A 26 -5.45 6.25 3.57
C VAL A 26 -6.98 6.22 3.62
N LEU A 27 -7.58 7.09 4.44
CA LEU A 27 -9.03 7.19 4.57
C LEU A 27 -9.56 8.38 3.78
N ASN A 28 -10.55 8.14 2.91
CA ASN A 28 -11.19 9.14 2.05
C ASN A 28 -10.18 10.09 1.38
N PRO A 29 -9.24 9.58 0.55
CA PRO A 29 -8.28 10.45 -0.11
C PRO A 29 -8.99 11.47 -1.00
N SER A 30 -8.54 12.72 -0.94
CA SER A 30 -8.90 13.73 -1.91
C SER A 30 -8.35 13.35 -3.29
N VAL A 31 -8.87 13.99 -4.34
CA VAL A 31 -8.35 13.81 -5.69
C VAL A 31 -6.85 14.14 -5.75
N GLY A 32 -6.42 15.19 -5.04
CA GLY A 32 -5.01 15.58 -4.97
C GLY A 32 -4.13 14.51 -4.35
N THR A 33 -4.52 13.96 -3.20
CA THR A 33 -3.78 12.88 -2.53
C THR A 33 -3.79 11.60 -3.33
N PHE A 34 -4.92 11.27 -3.96
CA PHE A 34 -5.02 10.09 -4.80
C PHE A 34 -4.07 10.16 -6.00
N GLU A 35 -4.08 11.29 -6.71
CA GLU A 35 -3.26 11.47 -7.91
C GLU A 35 -1.77 11.62 -7.59
N SER A 36 -1.40 12.37 -6.54
CA SER A 36 0.00 12.67 -6.25
C SER A 36 0.71 11.65 -5.35
N VAL A 37 -0.04 10.90 -4.53
CA VAL A 37 0.54 9.97 -3.56
C VAL A 37 0.14 8.53 -3.88
N VAL A 38 -1.16 8.25 -4.02
CA VAL A 38 -1.64 6.87 -4.12
C VAL A 38 -1.28 6.24 -5.46
N LYS A 39 -1.58 6.91 -6.59
CA LYS A 39 -1.31 6.37 -7.93
C LYS A 39 0.18 6.06 -8.15
N PRO A 40 1.14 6.96 -7.84
CA PRO A 40 2.56 6.65 -7.99
C PRO A 40 3.01 5.42 -7.18
N LEU A 41 2.50 5.24 -5.96
CA LEU A 41 2.81 4.07 -5.14
C LEU A 41 2.28 2.77 -5.75
N LEU A 42 1.06 2.80 -6.30
CA LEU A 42 0.46 1.66 -7.00
C LEU A 42 1.24 1.32 -8.27
N GLU A 43 1.61 2.32 -9.07
CA GLU A 43 2.44 2.16 -10.26
C GLU A 43 3.80 1.56 -9.91
N GLU A 44 4.44 2.05 -8.85
CA GLU A 44 5.72 1.52 -8.40
C GLU A 44 5.59 0.06 -7.95
N ALA A 45 4.59 -0.26 -7.13
CA ALA A 45 4.32 -1.62 -6.66
C ALA A 45 4.05 -2.58 -7.83
N HIS A 46 3.21 -2.15 -8.79
CA HIS A 46 2.94 -2.90 -10.01
C HIS A 46 4.22 -3.13 -10.81
N ALA A 47 5.02 -2.10 -11.04
CA ALA A 47 6.24 -2.19 -11.82
C ALA A 47 7.30 -3.08 -11.14
N ARG A 48 7.38 -3.08 -9.80
CA ARG A 48 8.23 -4.01 -9.04
C ARG A 48 7.88 -5.47 -9.30
N VAL A 49 6.58 -5.80 -9.32
CA VAL A 49 6.11 -7.16 -9.62
C VAL A 49 6.30 -7.51 -11.10
N ALA A 50 6.01 -6.58 -12.01
CA ALA A 50 6.18 -6.80 -13.45
C ALA A 50 7.65 -7.04 -13.87
N ARG A 51 8.60 -6.40 -13.19
CA ARG A 51 10.05 -6.60 -13.41
C ARG A 51 10.60 -7.86 -12.74
N ALA A 52 9.89 -8.44 -11.78
CA ALA A 52 10.36 -9.63 -11.09
C ALA A 52 10.32 -10.83 -12.05
N PRO A 53 11.39 -11.65 -12.15
CA PRO A 53 11.31 -12.91 -12.88
C PRO A 53 10.19 -13.76 -12.29
N ARG A 54 9.45 -14.46 -13.15
CA ARG A 54 8.17 -15.13 -12.86
C ARG A 54 8.30 -16.27 -11.84
N LYS A 55 8.57 -15.96 -10.56
CA LYS A 55 8.57 -16.91 -9.44
C LYS A 55 7.16 -17.23 -8.93
N GLN A 56 6.16 -16.44 -9.34
CA GLN A 56 4.76 -16.59 -8.90
C GLN A 56 4.09 -17.89 -9.40
N ALA A 57 4.53 -18.43 -10.54
CA ALA A 57 3.93 -19.65 -11.12
C ALA A 57 4.40 -20.96 -10.46
N GLN A 58 5.38 -20.91 -9.55
CA GLN A 58 5.98 -22.10 -8.92
C GLN A 58 5.73 -22.18 -7.40
N ARG A 59 4.98 -21.25 -6.80
CA ARG A 59 4.62 -21.29 -5.36
C ARG A 59 3.22 -21.87 -5.09
N SER A 60 2.57 -22.44 -6.11
CA SER A 60 1.30 -23.17 -6.01
C SER A 60 1.49 -24.63 -6.46
N SER A 61 2.32 -25.38 -5.75
CA SER A 61 2.39 -26.85 -5.68
C SER A 61 3.42 -27.19 -4.60
N PRO A 62 3.20 -28.18 -3.72
CA PRO A 62 2.19 -29.25 -3.72
C PRO A 62 1.04 -29.04 -2.72
#